data_AF-A0A496VW41-F1
#
_entry.id   AF-A0A496VW41-F1
#
_cell.length_a   1.000
_cell.length_b   1.000
_cell.length_c   1.000
_cell.angle_alpha   90.00
_cell.angle_beta   90.00
_cell.angle_gamma   90.00
#
_symmetry.space_group_name_H-M   'P 1'
#
loop_
_entity.id
_entity.type
_entity.pdbx_description
1 polymer ?
#
loop_
_entity_poly.entity_id
_entity_poly.type
_entity_poly.pdbx_seq_one_letter_code
_entity_poly.pdbx_strand_id
1 'polypeptide(L)'
;MITEIYAYEEAPQSYNASIFLVGPTPRKNEIKSWRPDALQVISEIYKNQELEVVVFIPEPRDNIYRSNYLEQVEWEKQHLEMADAIFAWVPRDMTTSLKGLTTNIEFGKYVESGKLFYGRPDNANHIKYLDWMYTDLTGRQPVKSLAALTDEIATYLRSSYLNIGAKSAREAGERYIPLHIWCLSTFQNWYQSQKQAGNQLINAKLLWTFAVHPINFIFSYALHVKVWIAAENRIKSNEFIISRSDISVVVPYWKHPTDPLQSEIVLIKEFRSPARTADGFVHELPGGSNFKTGNDQLQLASDELHEETSLKIDAARFRYLDSKQIAATWSTHFANVYAIALEKDEIEKAKQLAKAGQTFGVKEDTEKTYVEVCQLKNIGKYVDWSMEGMIYRAIFG
;
A
#
# COMPACT_ATOMS: atom_id res chain seq x y z
N MET A 1 -7.18 26.14 5.06
CA MET A 1 -8.23 26.41 6.09
C MET A 1 -8.33 25.19 7.01
N ILE A 2 -8.65 25.34 8.29
CA ILE A 2 -8.92 24.19 9.18
C ILE A 2 -10.35 24.18 9.70
N THR A 3 -10.88 22.96 9.90
CA THR A 3 -12.20 22.70 10.50
C THR A 3 -12.00 21.84 11.75
N GLU A 4 -12.39 22.33 12.91
CA GLU A 4 -12.20 21.66 14.20
C GLU A 4 -13.42 20.82 14.59
N ILE A 5 -13.19 19.53 14.86
CA ILE A 5 -14.21 18.56 15.25
C ILE A 5 -13.84 17.98 16.61
N TYR A 6 -14.64 18.30 17.62
CA TYR A 6 -14.41 17.91 19.00
C TYR A 6 -15.07 16.56 19.31
N ALA A 7 -14.71 15.97 20.44
CA ALA A 7 -15.31 14.72 20.88
C ALA A 7 -16.85 14.81 20.88
N TYR A 8 -17.49 13.75 20.41
CA TYR A 8 -18.94 13.62 20.22
C TYR A 8 -19.56 14.41 19.06
N GLU A 9 -18.78 15.18 18.31
CA GLU A 9 -19.24 15.84 17.07
C GLU A 9 -19.07 14.92 15.86
N GLU A 10 -19.89 15.13 14.82
CA GLU A 10 -19.80 14.40 13.57
C GLU A 10 -18.75 15.02 12.62
N ALA A 11 -17.97 14.18 11.95
CA ALA A 11 -17.04 14.63 10.92
C ALA A 11 -17.78 15.16 9.66
N PRO A 12 -17.30 16.26 9.03
CA PRO A 12 -17.89 16.82 7.80
C PRO A 12 -17.96 15.79 6.68
N GLN A 13 -19.05 15.78 5.91
CA GLN A 13 -19.32 14.76 4.88
C GLN A 13 -18.25 14.66 3.78
N SER A 14 -17.47 15.72 3.59
CA SER A 14 -16.37 15.82 2.63
C SER A 14 -15.22 16.63 3.21
N TYR A 15 -13.98 16.24 2.91
CA TYR A 15 -12.76 17.02 3.20
C TYR A 15 -11.56 16.51 2.38
N ASN A 16 -10.49 17.32 2.26
CA ASN A 16 -9.28 16.88 1.56
C ASN A 16 -8.38 16.02 2.46
N ALA A 17 -8.07 16.51 3.65
CA ALA A 17 -7.19 15.83 4.61
C ALA A 17 -7.69 15.97 6.04
N SER A 18 -7.19 15.13 6.93
CA SER A 18 -7.57 15.09 8.33
C SER A 18 -6.40 14.78 9.27
N ILE A 19 -6.41 15.39 10.45
CA ILE A 19 -5.42 15.21 11.51
C ILE A 19 -6.15 14.81 12.80
N PHE A 20 -5.67 13.79 13.50
CA PHE A 20 -6.14 13.49 14.86
C PHE A 20 -5.09 13.86 15.90
N LEU A 21 -5.49 14.54 16.99
CA LEU A 21 -4.60 14.96 18.08
C LEU A 21 -4.47 13.92 19.20
N VAL A 22 -3.49 13.03 19.07
CA VAL A 22 -3.12 12.02 20.09
C VAL A 22 -2.19 12.62 21.14
N GLY A 23 -2.49 12.36 22.40
CA GLY A 23 -1.64 12.77 23.51
C GLY A 23 -2.38 12.82 24.85
N PRO A 24 -1.65 13.00 25.97
CA PRO A 24 -2.25 13.10 27.29
C PRO A 24 -3.24 14.27 27.36
N THR A 25 -4.41 13.99 27.96
CA THR A 25 -5.45 14.98 28.27
C THR A 25 -5.41 15.29 29.77
N PRO A 26 -5.44 16.57 30.19
CA PRO A 26 -5.52 16.94 31.60
C PRO A 26 -6.75 16.33 32.27
N ARG A 27 -6.61 15.85 33.51
CA ARG A 27 -7.74 15.34 34.33
C ARG A 27 -8.16 16.31 35.44
N LYS A 28 -7.42 17.40 35.60
CA LYS A 28 -7.64 18.45 36.61
C LYS A 28 -7.52 19.81 35.91
N ASN A 29 -8.39 20.75 36.27
CA ASN A 29 -8.47 22.08 35.65
C ASN A 29 -7.20 22.94 35.82
N GLU A 30 -6.31 22.58 36.75
CA GLU A 30 -5.06 23.29 37.02
C GLU A 30 -4.02 23.10 35.91
N ILE A 31 -4.10 22.01 35.14
CA ILE A 31 -3.16 21.72 34.06
C ILE A 31 -3.83 22.06 32.74
N LYS A 32 -3.21 22.95 31.97
CA LYS A 32 -3.72 23.34 30.65
C LYS A 32 -3.48 22.23 29.63
N SER A 33 -4.41 22.06 28.69
CA SER A 33 -4.20 21.22 27.51
C SER A 33 -3.18 21.87 26.59
N TRP A 34 -2.40 21.05 25.89
CA TRP A 34 -1.46 21.48 24.84
C TRP A 34 -2.14 21.63 23.48
N ARG A 35 -3.37 21.13 23.32
CA ARG A 35 -4.09 21.11 22.04
C ARG A 35 -4.43 22.51 21.51
N PRO A 36 -4.82 23.51 22.32
CA PRO A 36 -5.01 24.88 21.82
C PRO A 36 -3.75 25.47 21.16
N ASP A 37 -2.57 25.26 21.75
CA ASP A 37 -1.31 25.73 21.17
C ASP A 37 -1.01 25.00 19.85
N ALA A 38 -1.27 23.70 19.77
CA ALA A 38 -1.14 22.93 18.54
C ALA A 38 -2.11 23.42 17.44
N LEU A 39 -3.36 23.69 17.79
CA LEU A 39 -4.37 24.23 16.87
C LEU A 39 -3.96 25.60 16.32
N GLN A 40 -3.40 26.46 17.15
CA GLN A 40 -2.86 27.75 16.69
C GLN A 40 -1.76 27.54 15.64
N VAL A 41 -0.78 26.68 15.92
CA VAL A 41 0.31 26.38 14.97
C VAL A 41 -0.23 25.78 13.67
N ILE A 42 -1.13 24.81 13.76
CA ILE A 42 -1.80 24.18 12.62
C ILE A 42 -2.54 25.25 11.79
N SER A 43 -3.35 26.09 12.44
CA SER A 43 -4.11 27.15 11.79
C SER A 43 -3.21 28.09 11.00
N GLU A 44 -2.09 28.53 11.57
CA GLU A 44 -1.19 29.45 10.85
C GLU A 44 -0.48 28.81 9.66
N ILE A 45 -0.13 27.52 9.74
CA ILE A 45 0.45 26.81 8.60
C ILE A 45 -0.55 26.67 7.45
N TYR A 46 -1.84 26.43 7.75
CA TYR A 46 -2.87 26.18 6.73
C TYR A 46 -3.70 27.42 6.34
N LYS A 47 -3.46 28.59 6.94
CA LYS A 47 -4.22 29.82 6.68
C LYS A 47 -4.20 30.27 5.21
N ASN A 48 -3.06 30.10 4.54
CA ASN A 48 -2.85 30.49 3.15
C ASN A 48 -2.71 29.29 2.20
N GLN A 49 -3.22 28.12 2.60
CA GLN A 49 -3.19 26.92 1.77
C GLN A 49 -4.57 26.58 1.22
N GLU A 50 -4.57 26.06 -0.01
CA GLU A 50 -5.78 25.55 -0.68
C GLU A 50 -6.30 24.25 -0.06
N LEU A 51 -5.45 23.53 0.67
CA LEU A 51 -5.82 22.29 1.34
C LEU A 51 -6.75 22.57 2.53
N GLU A 52 -7.96 22.01 2.50
CA GLU A 52 -8.83 21.95 3.66
C GLU A 52 -8.43 20.79 4.57
N VAL A 53 -8.22 21.09 5.86
CA VAL A 53 -7.80 20.11 6.85
C VAL A 53 -8.81 20.05 8.00
N VAL A 54 -9.38 18.87 8.23
CA VAL A 54 -10.20 18.61 9.41
C VAL A 54 -9.30 18.18 10.57
N VAL A 55 -9.49 18.75 11.76
CA VAL A 55 -8.74 18.40 12.96
C VAL A 55 -9.67 17.75 13.98
N PHE A 56 -9.46 16.46 14.24
CA PHE A 56 -10.16 15.69 15.26
C PHE A 56 -9.50 15.87 16.63
N ILE A 57 -10.27 16.41 17.57
CA ILE A 57 -9.84 16.81 18.91
C ILE A 57 -10.57 15.91 19.93
N PRO A 58 -9.88 15.03 20.67
CA PRO A 58 -10.53 14.10 21.61
C PRO A 58 -11.01 14.75 22.92
N GLU A 59 -10.91 16.08 23.03
CA GLU A 59 -11.51 16.83 24.13
C GLU A 59 -12.91 17.31 23.68
N PRO A 60 -13.92 17.35 24.57
CA PRO A 60 -15.22 17.93 24.24
C PRO A 60 -15.13 19.46 24.19
N ARG A 61 -15.86 20.09 23.27
CA ARG A 61 -15.80 21.55 23.04
C ARG A 61 -16.17 22.38 24.27
N ASP A 62 -17.11 21.89 25.05
CA ASP A 62 -17.61 22.52 26.28
C ASP A 62 -16.85 22.06 27.54
N ASN A 63 -15.82 21.21 27.40
CA ASN A 63 -15.12 20.52 28.49
C ASN A 63 -16.02 19.61 29.35
N ILE A 64 -17.22 19.23 28.86
CA ILE A 64 -18.14 18.35 29.56
C ILE A 64 -18.04 16.93 28.98
N TYR A 65 -17.44 16.04 29.76
CA TYR A 65 -17.39 14.62 29.40
C TYR A 65 -18.75 13.96 29.64
N ARG A 66 -19.21 13.17 28.67
CA ARG A 66 -20.46 12.41 28.79
C ARG A 66 -20.31 11.31 29.84
N SER A 67 -21.42 10.97 30.50
CA SER A 67 -21.45 9.90 31.52
C SER A 67 -21.14 8.52 30.94
N ASN A 68 -21.48 8.30 29.67
CA ASN A 68 -21.18 7.07 28.97
C ASN A 68 -19.76 7.11 28.38
N TYR A 69 -18.82 6.50 29.09
CA TYR A 69 -17.44 6.37 28.64
C TYR A 69 -17.28 5.70 27.27
N LEU A 70 -18.20 4.81 26.87
CA LEU A 70 -18.11 4.11 25.58
C LEU A 70 -18.29 5.03 24.38
N GLU A 71 -19.06 6.13 24.52
CA GLU A 71 -19.23 7.12 23.44
C GLU A 71 -17.92 7.82 23.11
N GLN A 72 -17.11 8.14 24.13
CA GLN A 72 -15.77 8.70 23.95
C GLN A 72 -14.88 7.73 23.18
N VAL A 73 -14.84 6.47 23.64
CA VAL A 73 -13.96 5.44 23.08
C VAL A 73 -14.31 5.15 21.62
N GLU A 74 -15.60 5.05 21.28
CA GLU A 74 -15.99 4.79 19.88
C GLU A 74 -15.70 5.99 18.98
N TRP A 75 -15.92 7.22 19.46
CA TRP A 75 -15.56 8.42 18.72
C TRP A 75 -14.04 8.49 18.46
N GLU A 76 -13.22 8.28 19.48
CA GLU A 76 -11.75 8.29 19.34
C GLU A 76 -11.29 7.22 18.36
N LYS A 77 -11.78 5.99 18.51
CA LYS A 77 -11.45 4.86 17.64
C LYS A 77 -11.82 5.14 16.19
N GLN A 78 -13.02 5.64 15.92
CA GLN A 78 -13.48 5.97 14.58
C GLN A 78 -12.57 7.03 13.93
N HIS A 79 -12.31 8.13 14.63
CA HIS A 79 -11.58 9.26 14.06
C HIS A 79 -10.06 8.99 13.96
N LEU A 80 -9.49 8.15 14.83
CA LEU A 80 -8.13 7.62 14.66
C LEU A 80 -8.01 6.77 13.40
N GLU A 81 -9.03 5.95 13.09
CA GLU A 81 -9.06 5.14 11.87
C GLU A 81 -9.21 6.03 10.61
N MET A 82 -10.07 7.05 10.65
CA MET A 82 -10.28 8.02 9.55
C MET A 82 -9.10 8.97 9.29
N ALA A 83 -8.34 9.34 10.32
CA ALA A 83 -7.31 10.37 10.20
C ALA A 83 -6.24 10.02 9.15
N ASP A 84 -5.82 11.02 8.37
CA ASP A 84 -4.72 10.88 7.40
C ASP A 84 -3.36 11.06 8.06
N ALA A 85 -3.30 11.88 9.10
CA ALA A 85 -2.15 12.03 9.98
C ALA A 85 -2.58 11.95 11.44
N ILE A 86 -1.80 11.25 12.25
CA ILE A 86 -1.96 11.19 13.70
C ILE A 86 -0.85 12.04 14.32
N PHE A 87 -1.24 13.19 14.85
CA PHE A 87 -0.37 14.13 15.55
C PHE A 87 -0.20 13.65 16.99
N ALA A 88 0.86 12.88 17.26
CA ALA A 88 1.15 12.32 18.58
C ALA A 88 2.13 13.22 19.34
N TRP A 89 1.60 14.12 20.17
CA TRP A 89 2.41 14.95 21.06
C TRP A 89 2.34 14.44 22.49
N VAL A 90 3.49 14.10 23.08
CA VAL A 90 3.56 13.43 24.39
C VAL A 90 4.34 14.27 25.42
N PRO A 91 3.77 15.37 25.95
CA PRO A 91 4.35 16.17 27.02
C PRO A 91 4.16 15.49 28.38
N ARG A 92 4.62 14.24 28.50
CA ARG A 92 4.35 13.39 29.66
C ARG A 92 5.02 13.95 30.91
N ASP A 93 4.24 14.14 31.95
CA ASP A 93 4.72 14.48 33.28
C ASP A 93 4.00 13.61 34.32
N MET A 94 4.78 12.78 35.01
CA MET A 94 4.26 11.82 36.00
C MET A 94 3.84 12.49 37.31
N THR A 95 4.28 13.73 37.54
CA THR A 95 3.90 14.55 38.71
C THR A 95 2.57 15.26 38.51
N THR A 96 2.09 15.37 37.27
CA THR A 96 0.82 16.01 36.93
C THR A 96 -0.23 15.00 36.45
N SER A 97 -1.35 15.50 35.90
CA SER A 97 -2.39 14.66 35.30
C SER A 97 -2.07 14.22 33.86
N LEU A 98 -1.00 14.74 33.24
CA LEU A 98 -0.59 14.43 31.85
C LEU A 98 0.25 13.15 31.75
N LYS A 99 -0.29 12.03 32.24
CA LYS A 99 0.44 10.75 32.29
C LYS A 99 0.52 10.03 30.94
N GLY A 100 -0.48 10.20 30.07
CA GLY A 100 -0.48 9.62 28.71
C GLY A 100 -0.41 8.10 28.69
N LEU A 101 -1.18 7.42 29.53
CA LEU A 101 -1.20 5.95 29.62
C LEU A 101 -1.90 5.33 28.41
N THR A 102 -3.10 5.80 28.07
CA THR A 102 -3.84 5.37 26.85
C THR A 102 -3.06 5.73 25.58
N THR A 103 -2.37 6.87 25.59
CA THR A 103 -1.49 7.33 24.50
C THR A 103 -0.43 6.29 24.13
N ASN A 104 0.07 5.47 25.07
CA ASN A 104 1.00 4.39 24.74
C ASN A 104 0.35 3.32 23.85
N ILE A 105 -0.92 3.00 24.11
CA ILE A 105 -1.68 2.01 23.35
C ILE A 105 -1.99 2.55 21.95
N GLU A 106 -2.41 3.82 21.85
CA GLU A 106 -2.64 4.49 20.57
C GLU A 106 -1.34 4.56 19.75
N PHE A 107 -0.23 4.96 20.38
CA PHE A 107 1.08 4.97 19.74
C PHE A 107 1.45 3.58 19.20
N GLY A 108 1.41 2.54 20.04
CA GLY A 108 1.74 1.18 19.63
C GLY A 108 0.83 0.64 18.52
N LYS A 109 -0.45 1.02 18.51
CA LYS A 109 -1.40 0.60 17.46
C LYS A 109 -1.12 1.23 16.10
N TYR A 110 -0.56 2.45 16.05
CA TYR A 110 -0.46 3.23 14.82
C TYR A 110 0.97 3.59 14.39
N VAL A 111 2.01 3.25 15.15
CA VAL A 111 3.40 3.61 14.82
C VAL A 111 3.84 3.09 13.44
N GLU A 112 3.44 1.87 13.06
CA GLU A 112 3.75 1.26 11.75
C GLU A 112 2.75 1.63 10.63
N SER A 113 1.69 2.39 10.93
CA SER A 113 0.64 2.70 9.97
C SER A 113 1.04 3.67 8.86
N GLY A 114 2.25 4.22 8.91
CA GLY A 114 2.73 5.29 8.02
C GLY A 114 2.11 6.67 8.26
N LYS A 115 1.05 6.78 9.07
CA LYS A 115 0.34 8.04 9.35
C LYS A 115 0.62 8.65 10.73
N LEU A 116 1.31 7.97 11.63
CA LEU A 116 1.63 8.53 12.96
C LEU A 116 2.91 9.38 12.89
N PHE A 117 2.84 10.60 13.43
CA PHE A 117 3.98 11.51 13.58
C PHE A 117 4.14 11.83 15.06
N TYR A 118 5.36 11.70 15.58
CA TYR A 118 5.61 11.71 17.01
C TYR A 118 6.58 12.80 17.44
N GLY A 119 6.20 13.52 18.48
CA GLY A 119 7.05 14.49 19.15
C GLY A 119 6.79 14.57 20.65
N ARG A 120 7.78 15.10 21.38
CA ARG A 120 7.70 15.34 22.82
C ARG A 120 8.66 16.46 23.24
N PRO A 121 8.42 17.17 24.35
CA PRO A 121 9.39 18.12 24.89
C PRO A 121 10.59 17.40 25.52
N ASP A 122 11.71 18.11 25.68
CA ASP A 122 12.95 17.52 26.19
C ASP A 122 12.86 16.96 27.62
N ASN A 123 11.94 17.48 28.42
CA ASN A 123 11.71 17.10 29.82
C ASN A 123 10.63 16.01 30.00
N ALA A 124 10.05 15.45 28.93
CA ALA A 124 9.01 14.44 29.05
C ALA A 124 9.51 13.18 29.78
N ASN A 125 8.71 12.67 30.72
CA ASN A 125 9.08 11.50 31.52
C ASN A 125 8.87 10.19 30.75
N HIS A 126 9.69 9.16 31.01
CA HIS A 126 9.51 7.79 30.50
C HIS A 126 9.25 7.66 28.99
N ILE A 127 9.87 8.50 28.15
CA ILE A 127 9.69 8.50 26.68
C ILE A 127 10.71 7.65 25.92
N LYS A 128 11.79 7.20 26.56
CA LYS A 128 12.93 6.55 25.88
C LYS A 128 12.52 5.36 24.99
N TYR A 129 11.54 4.57 25.44
CA TYR A 129 11.06 3.43 24.68
C TYR A 129 10.22 3.84 23.46
N LEU A 130 9.41 4.91 23.58
CA LEU A 130 8.66 5.45 22.44
C LEU A 130 9.62 6.03 21.40
N ASP A 131 10.64 6.78 21.82
CA ASP A 131 11.67 7.34 20.93
C ASP A 131 12.42 6.24 20.17
N TRP A 132 12.85 5.18 20.87
CA TRP A 132 13.50 4.02 20.27
C TRP A 132 12.57 3.31 19.27
N MET A 133 11.34 3.01 19.67
CA MET A 133 10.38 2.28 18.82
C MET A 133 9.98 3.09 17.58
N TYR A 134 9.81 4.41 17.69
CA TYR A 134 9.55 5.29 16.55
C TYR A 134 10.71 5.26 15.55
N THR A 135 11.93 5.34 16.06
CA THR A 135 13.14 5.29 15.23
C THR A 135 13.29 3.95 14.53
N ASP A 136 13.13 2.86 15.27
CA ASP A 136 13.32 1.50 14.78
C ASP A 136 12.29 1.13 13.71
N LEU A 137 11.01 1.38 13.98
CA LEU A 137 9.91 0.95 13.10
C LEU A 137 9.66 1.88 11.92
N THR A 138 10.03 3.17 12.02
CA THR A 138 9.72 4.14 10.95
C THR A 138 10.94 4.82 10.36
N GLY A 139 12.13 4.63 10.92
CA GLY A 139 13.36 5.34 10.51
C GLY A 139 13.34 6.85 10.79
N ARG A 140 12.33 7.39 11.48
CA ARG A 140 12.16 8.82 11.75
C ARG A 140 12.61 9.15 13.16
N GLN A 141 13.05 10.39 13.38
CA GLN A 141 13.43 10.88 14.70
C GLN A 141 12.27 11.62 15.37
N PRO A 142 12.08 11.48 16.70
CA PRO A 142 11.08 12.25 17.41
C PRO A 142 11.43 13.74 17.40
N VAL A 143 10.46 14.59 17.09
CA VAL A 143 10.65 16.04 17.10
C VAL A 143 10.38 16.64 18.48
N LYS A 144 10.97 17.81 18.72
CA LYS A 144 11.04 18.44 20.06
C LYS A 144 10.10 19.62 20.28
N SER A 145 9.31 19.99 19.29
CA SER A 145 8.36 21.10 19.37
C SER A 145 7.09 20.84 18.57
N LEU A 146 6.00 21.48 18.97
CA LEU A 146 4.73 21.46 18.22
C LEU A 146 4.92 22.01 16.81
N ALA A 147 5.71 23.07 16.64
CA ALA A 147 6.00 23.66 15.33
C ALA A 147 6.68 22.67 14.37
N ALA A 148 7.73 21.98 14.81
CA ALA A 148 8.41 20.99 13.99
C ALA A 148 7.50 19.80 13.64
N LEU A 149 6.71 19.32 14.60
CA LEU A 149 5.75 18.24 14.36
C LEU A 149 4.68 18.63 13.34
N THR A 150 4.18 19.86 13.45
CA THR A 150 3.18 20.38 12.52
C THR A 150 3.75 20.53 11.11
N ASP A 151 5.00 20.99 10.98
CA ASP A 151 5.69 21.14 9.70
C ASP A 151 5.93 19.79 8.99
N GLU A 152 6.33 18.76 9.73
CA GLU A 152 6.46 17.40 9.19
C GLU A 152 5.11 16.87 8.65
N ILE A 153 4.03 17.03 9.43
CA ILE A 153 2.69 16.61 9.02
C ILE A 153 2.22 17.42 7.81
N ALA A 154 2.44 18.73 7.78
CA ALA A 154 2.04 19.58 6.66
C ALA A 154 2.78 19.21 5.38
N THR A 155 4.07 18.91 5.46
CA THR A 155 4.88 18.43 4.33
C THR A 155 4.35 17.09 3.82
N TYR A 156 4.03 16.16 4.71
CA TYR A 156 3.44 14.87 4.36
C TYR A 156 2.08 15.00 3.66
N LEU A 157 1.16 15.78 4.24
CA LEU A 157 -0.19 15.94 3.67
C LEU A 157 -0.14 16.68 2.33
N ARG A 158 0.70 17.71 2.19
CA ARG A 158 0.85 18.46 0.94
C ARG A 158 1.44 17.60 -0.18
N SER A 159 2.52 16.86 0.10
CA SER A 159 3.13 15.97 -0.91
C SER A 159 2.15 14.89 -1.38
N SER A 160 1.40 14.30 -0.44
CA SER A 160 0.33 13.35 -0.77
C SER A 160 -0.77 14.00 -1.62
N TYR A 161 -1.22 15.21 -1.28
CA TYR A 161 -2.25 15.93 -2.02
C TYR A 161 -1.83 16.27 -3.46
N LEU A 162 -0.59 16.74 -3.66
CA LEU A 162 -0.06 17.04 -4.99
C LEU A 162 0.03 15.81 -5.89
N ASN A 163 0.41 14.65 -5.33
CA ASN A 163 0.52 13.39 -6.09
C ASN A 163 -0.83 12.88 -6.62
N ILE A 164 -1.95 13.27 -6.02
CA ILE A 164 -3.27 12.85 -6.45
C ILE A 164 -3.71 13.58 -7.73
N GLY A 165 -3.01 14.66 -8.14
CA GLY A 165 -3.38 15.45 -9.32
C GLY A 165 -4.68 16.22 -9.11
N ALA A 166 -4.81 16.90 -7.97
CA ALA A 166 -6.00 17.67 -7.58
C ALA A 166 -7.33 16.89 -7.70
N LYS A 167 -7.35 15.58 -7.36
CA LYS A 167 -8.67 14.93 -7.19
C LYS A 167 -9.41 15.58 -6.03
N SER A 168 -10.71 15.71 -6.25
CA SER A 168 -11.70 16.31 -5.35
C SER A 168 -11.62 15.76 -3.92
N ALA A 169 -12.14 16.54 -2.98
CA ALA A 169 -12.35 16.12 -1.59
C ALA A 169 -12.96 14.72 -1.50
N ARG A 170 -12.54 13.95 -0.49
CA ARG A 170 -13.03 12.58 -0.25
C ARG A 170 -14.37 12.65 0.45
N GLU A 171 -15.33 11.88 -0.02
CA GLU A 171 -16.71 11.89 0.47
C GLU A 171 -17.12 10.56 1.10
N ALA A 172 -18.08 10.61 2.02
CA ALA A 172 -18.71 9.42 2.60
C ALA A 172 -17.68 8.38 3.09
N GLY A 173 -17.65 7.17 2.51
CA GLY A 173 -16.74 6.10 2.89
C GLY A 173 -15.28 6.28 2.42
N GLU A 174 -15.03 7.14 1.44
CA GLU A 174 -13.67 7.45 0.95
C GLU A 174 -12.81 8.08 2.06
N ARG A 175 -13.45 8.81 2.98
CA ARG A 175 -12.83 9.44 4.16
C ARG A 175 -12.15 8.45 5.12
N TYR A 176 -12.46 7.17 5.01
CA TYR A 176 -11.85 6.10 5.81
C TYR A 176 -10.60 5.48 5.16
N ILE A 177 -10.24 5.90 3.94
CA ILE A 177 -9.03 5.46 3.24
C ILE A 177 -7.91 6.45 3.56
N PRO A 178 -6.84 6.08 4.29
CA PRO A 178 -5.74 6.99 4.56
C PRO A 178 -5.17 7.60 3.29
N LEU A 179 -4.83 8.89 3.32
CA LEU A 179 -4.42 9.63 2.13
C LEU A 179 -3.31 8.94 1.34
N HIS A 180 -2.29 8.41 2.01
CA HIS A 180 -1.18 7.70 1.35
C HIS A 180 -1.60 6.42 0.61
N ILE A 181 -2.70 5.76 1.01
CA ILE A 181 -3.28 4.63 0.26
C ILE A 181 -4.19 5.15 -0.85
N TRP A 182 -4.98 6.19 -0.57
CA TRP A 182 -5.85 6.82 -1.56
C TRP A 182 -5.07 7.28 -2.80
N CYS A 183 -3.85 7.77 -2.63
CA CYS A 183 -2.97 8.20 -3.72
C CYS A 183 -2.50 7.06 -4.64
N LEU A 184 -2.53 5.80 -4.17
CA LEU A 184 -1.93 4.69 -4.91
C LEU A 184 -2.76 4.35 -6.15
N SER A 185 -2.10 4.19 -7.29
CA SER A 185 -2.75 3.69 -8.52
C SER A 185 -3.42 2.33 -8.28
N THR A 186 -2.79 1.47 -7.50
CA THR A 186 -3.32 0.14 -7.14
C THR A 186 -4.65 0.23 -6.38
N PHE A 187 -4.79 1.16 -5.44
CA PHE A 187 -6.08 1.44 -4.79
C PHE A 187 -7.08 2.05 -5.77
N GLN A 188 -6.65 3.05 -6.55
CA GLN A 188 -7.52 3.75 -7.47
C GLN A 188 -8.07 2.81 -8.55
N ASN A 189 -7.29 1.87 -9.08
CA ASN A 189 -7.73 0.87 -10.06
C ASN A 189 -8.86 -0.01 -9.51
N TRP A 190 -8.67 -0.55 -8.30
CA TRP A 190 -9.71 -1.33 -7.61
C TRP A 190 -10.95 -0.46 -7.35
N TYR A 191 -10.76 0.75 -6.84
CA TYR A 191 -11.85 1.64 -6.48
C TYR A 191 -12.68 2.07 -7.71
N GLN A 192 -12.02 2.40 -8.83
CA GLN A 192 -12.72 2.70 -10.08
C GLN A 192 -13.50 1.49 -10.60
N SER A 193 -12.97 0.27 -10.48
CA SER A 193 -13.69 -0.95 -10.85
C SER A 193 -14.97 -1.11 -10.01
N GLN A 194 -14.91 -0.83 -8.71
CA GLN A 194 -16.09 -0.83 -7.84
C GLN A 194 -17.11 0.25 -8.26
N LYS A 195 -16.66 1.49 -8.49
CA LYS A 195 -17.55 2.58 -8.93
C LYS A 195 -18.22 2.28 -10.27
N GLN A 196 -17.48 1.73 -11.23
CA GLN A 196 -18.01 1.35 -12.56
C GLN A 196 -19.08 0.26 -12.46
N ALA A 197 -18.94 -0.66 -11.51
CA ALA A 197 -19.98 -1.64 -11.19
C ALA A 197 -21.19 -1.05 -10.42
N GLY A 198 -21.17 0.25 -10.11
CA GLY A 198 -22.18 0.94 -9.32
C GLY A 198 -22.02 0.77 -7.80
N ASN A 199 -20.99 0.05 -7.35
CA ASN A 199 -20.77 -0.21 -5.92
C ASN A 199 -20.29 1.06 -5.20
N GLN A 200 -20.55 1.12 -3.90
CA GLN A 200 -20.18 2.26 -3.05
C GLN A 200 -19.33 1.79 -1.87
N LEU A 201 -18.19 2.45 -1.65
CA LEU A 201 -17.41 2.27 -0.44
C LEU A 201 -18.13 2.98 0.72
N ILE A 202 -18.47 2.21 1.76
CA ILE A 202 -19.18 2.71 2.95
C ILE A 202 -18.19 2.99 4.09
N ASN A 203 -17.18 2.14 4.26
CA ASN A 203 -16.18 2.24 5.32
C ASN A 203 -14.94 1.42 4.93
N ALA A 204 -13.78 1.78 5.48
CA ALA A 204 -12.56 1.00 5.38
C ALA A 204 -11.72 1.10 6.65
N LYS A 205 -10.84 0.12 6.85
CA LYS A 205 -9.83 0.14 7.91
C LYS A 205 -8.52 -0.40 7.38
N LEU A 206 -7.46 0.40 7.53
CA LEU A 206 -6.10 -0.05 7.27
C LEU A 206 -5.68 -1.12 8.29
N LEU A 207 -5.39 -2.31 7.79
CA LEU A 207 -4.95 -3.44 8.62
C LEU A 207 -3.43 -3.55 8.65
N TRP A 208 -2.78 -3.33 7.51
CA TRP A 208 -1.35 -3.52 7.34
C TRP A 208 -0.84 -2.80 6.09
N THR A 209 0.43 -2.38 6.13
CA THR A 209 1.17 -1.83 5.00
C THR A 209 2.57 -2.41 4.98
N PHE A 210 3.11 -2.63 3.78
CA PHE A 210 4.49 -2.97 3.56
C PHE A 210 5.12 -1.97 2.61
N ALA A 211 6.04 -1.18 3.16
CA ALA A 211 6.82 -0.21 2.41
C ALA A 211 8.25 -0.74 2.24
N VAL A 212 8.80 -0.56 1.04
CA VAL A 212 10.18 -0.89 0.73
C VAL A 212 11.05 0.34 1.03
N HIS A 213 11.97 0.19 1.98
CA HIS A 213 12.96 1.19 2.35
C HIS A 213 14.20 1.09 1.44
N PRO A 214 14.91 2.21 1.15
CA PRO A 214 14.75 3.54 1.74
C PRO A 214 13.77 4.47 1.00
N ILE A 215 13.28 4.09 -0.18
CA ILE A 215 12.47 4.96 -1.05
C ILE A 215 11.02 5.17 -0.56
N ASN A 216 10.63 4.54 0.55
CA ASN A 216 9.29 4.60 1.16
C ASN A 216 8.15 4.28 0.18
N PHE A 217 8.42 3.33 -0.71
CA PHE A 217 7.47 2.87 -1.71
C PHE A 217 6.53 1.83 -1.10
N ILE A 218 5.22 2.09 -1.06
CA ILE A 218 4.23 1.13 -0.55
C ILE A 218 4.05 0.03 -1.61
N PHE A 219 4.72 -1.10 -1.38
CA PHE A 219 4.66 -2.25 -2.27
C PHE A 219 3.37 -3.05 -2.09
N SER A 220 2.87 -3.16 -0.85
CA SER A 220 1.64 -3.91 -0.55
C SER A 220 0.88 -3.32 0.63
N TYR A 221 -0.44 -3.50 0.67
CA TYR A 221 -1.29 -3.11 1.79
C TYR A 221 -2.53 -3.99 1.91
N ALA A 222 -3.15 -3.97 3.09
CA ALA A 222 -4.42 -4.64 3.37
C ALA A 222 -5.46 -3.68 3.96
N LEU A 223 -6.67 -3.69 3.40
CA LEU A 223 -7.82 -2.92 3.90
C LEU A 223 -8.96 -3.86 4.22
N HIS A 224 -9.50 -3.80 5.44
CA HIS A 224 -10.86 -4.29 5.68
C HIS A 224 -11.84 -3.30 5.04
N VAL A 225 -12.82 -3.78 4.27
CA VAL A 225 -13.73 -2.90 3.52
C VAL A 225 -15.20 -3.23 3.80
N LYS A 226 -16.03 -2.19 3.80
CA LYS A 226 -17.48 -2.29 3.80
C LYS A 226 -17.98 -1.67 2.51
N VAL A 227 -18.59 -2.49 1.65
CA VAL A 227 -19.02 -2.10 0.31
C VAL A 227 -20.51 -2.36 0.17
N TRP A 228 -21.26 -1.37 -0.30
CA TRP A 228 -22.61 -1.58 -0.81
C TRP A 228 -22.54 -2.06 -2.25
N ILE A 229 -23.19 -3.18 -2.53
CA ILE A 229 -23.14 -3.87 -3.82
C ILE A 229 -24.43 -3.53 -4.58
N ALA A 230 -24.29 -2.79 -5.69
CA ALA A 230 -25.44 -2.29 -6.44
C ALA A 230 -26.30 -3.41 -7.01
N ALA A 231 -25.66 -4.39 -7.65
CA ALA A 231 -26.33 -5.51 -8.30
C ALA A 231 -27.12 -6.41 -7.32
N GLU A 232 -26.76 -6.40 -6.04
CA GLU A 232 -27.35 -7.26 -5.02
C GLU A 232 -28.19 -6.49 -3.98
N ASN A 233 -28.17 -5.14 -4.04
CA ASN A 233 -28.78 -4.25 -3.06
C ASN A 233 -28.52 -4.67 -1.59
N ARG A 234 -27.26 -4.97 -1.28
CA ARG A 234 -26.85 -5.32 0.09
C ARG A 234 -25.46 -4.79 0.42
N ILE A 235 -25.16 -4.79 1.70
CA ILE A 235 -23.82 -4.47 2.20
C ILE A 235 -23.03 -5.77 2.40
N LYS A 236 -21.75 -5.73 2.02
CA LYS A 236 -20.76 -6.75 2.34
C LYS A 236 -19.68 -6.11 3.22
N SER A 237 -19.40 -6.73 4.37
CA SER A 237 -18.57 -6.13 5.43
C SER A 237 -17.70 -7.14 6.17
N ASN A 238 -17.50 -8.33 5.59
CA ASN A 238 -16.80 -9.45 6.20
C ASN A 238 -15.56 -9.85 5.37
N GLU A 239 -15.02 -8.92 4.58
CA GLU A 239 -13.88 -9.15 3.71
C GLU A 239 -12.82 -8.06 3.87
N PHE A 240 -11.61 -8.43 3.48
CA PHE A 240 -10.51 -7.51 3.29
C PHE A 240 -9.99 -7.66 1.86
N ILE A 241 -9.35 -6.62 1.36
CA ILE A 241 -8.56 -6.66 0.15
C ILE A 241 -7.08 -6.62 0.51
N ILE A 242 -6.26 -7.35 -0.24
CA ILE A 242 -4.80 -7.18 -0.26
C ILE A 242 -4.42 -6.69 -1.65
N SER A 243 -3.70 -5.58 -1.72
CA SER A 243 -3.24 -5.01 -2.98
C SER A 243 -1.73 -4.92 -3.01
N ARG A 244 -1.16 -5.15 -4.18
CA ARG A 244 0.23 -4.85 -4.53
C ARG A 244 0.27 -4.21 -5.92
N SER A 245 1.44 -3.80 -6.38
CA SER A 245 1.64 -3.40 -7.77
C SER A 245 1.21 -4.50 -8.73
N ASP A 246 0.55 -4.09 -9.82
CA ASP A 246 0.32 -4.96 -10.98
C ASP A 246 1.67 -5.43 -11.52
N ILE A 247 1.67 -6.61 -12.14
CA ILE A 247 2.84 -7.19 -12.77
C ILE A 247 2.67 -7.19 -14.28
N SER A 248 3.78 -7.30 -14.99
CA SER A 248 3.72 -7.83 -16.33
C SER A 248 4.61 -9.03 -16.51
N VAL A 249 4.14 -9.92 -17.38
CA VAL A 249 4.66 -11.26 -17.51
C VAL A 249 4.79 -11.57 -19.00
N VAL A 250 5.91 -12.18 -19.38
CA VAL A 250 6.20 -12.57 -20.76
C VAL A 250 6.05 -14.07 -20.89
N VAL A 251 5.36 -14.52 -21.93
CA VAL A 251 5.28 -15.92 -22.35
C VAL A 251 6.20 -16.14 -23.55
N PRO A 252 7.49 -16.46 -23.34
CA PRO A 252 8.40 -16.90 -24.38
C PRO A 252 8.18 -18.37 -24.73
N TYR A 253 7.82 -18.66 -25.98
CA TYR A 253 7.55 -20.02 -26.41
C TYR A 253 8.06 -20.29 -27.83
N TRP A 254 8.61 -21.48 -28.04
CA TRP A 254 8.76 -22.02 -29.39
C TRP A 254 7.55 -22.90 -29.71
N LYS A 255 6.80 -22.52 -30.76
CA LYS A 255 5.62 -23.26 -31.20
C LYS A 255 6.04 -24.48 -32.00
N HIS A 256 5.67 -25.66 -31.51
CA HIS A 256 5.94 -26.88 -32.26
C HIS A 256 5.08 -26.93 -33.55
N PRO A 257 5.63 -27.36 -34.71
CA PRO A 257 4.98 -27.17 -36.01
C PRO A 257 3.62 -27.85 -36.19
N THR A 258 3.39 -28.98 -35.53
CA THR A 258 2.21 -29.84 -35.76
C THR A 258 1.42 -30.15 -34.50
N ASP A 259 2.10 -30.48 -33.40
CA ASP A 259 1.48 -30.72 -32.09
C ASP A 259 1.78 -29.58 -31.10
N PRO A 260 0.81 -28.67 -30.81
CA PRO A 260 0.99 -27.59 -29.86
C PRO A 260 1.44 -28.03 -28.47
N LEU A 261 1.10 -29.25 -28.02
CA LEU A 261 1.50 -29.77 -26.70
C LEU A 261 2.99 -30.10 -26.60
N GLN A 262 3.70 -30.22 -27.73
CA GLN A 262 5.15 -30.33 -27.77
C GLN A 262 5.85 -28.97 -27.85
N SER A 263 5.11 -27.86 -27.85
CA SER A 263 5.70 -26.52 -27.79
C SER A 263 6.55 -26.38 -26.52
N GLU A 264 7.61 -25.60 -26.62
CA GLU A 264 8.60 -25.45 -25.54
C GLU A 264 8.47 -24.04 -24.97
N ILE A 265 8.39 -23.94 -23.65
CA ILE A 265 8.18 -22.69 -22.90
C ILE A 265 9.44 -22.40 -22.12
N VAL A 266 9.92 -21.15 -22.20
CA VAL A 266 11.00 -20.69 -21.33
C VAL A 266 10.40 -20.17 -20.03
N LEU A 267 10.91 -20.68 -18.92
CA LEU A 267 10.56 -20.28 -17.56
C LEU A 267 11.80 -19.74 -16.85
N ILE A 268 11.56 -19.07 -15.73
CA ILE A 268 12.56 -18.80 -14.72
C ILE A 268 12.26 -19.61 -13.46
N LYS A 269 13.30 -20.01 -12.76
CA LYS A 269 13.24 -20.56 -11.42
C LYS A 269 13.91 -19.61 -10.45
N GLU A 270 13.24 -19.29 -9.36
CA GLU A 270 13.75 -18.38 -8.33
C GLU A 270 13.32 -18.83 -6.94
N PHE A 271 14.19 -18.62 -5.95
CA PHE A 271 13.79 -18.76 -4.56
C PHE A 271 12.87 -17.59 -4.19
N ARG A 272 11.61 -17.90 -3.89
CA ARG A 272 10.68 -16.94 -3.29
C ARG A 272 10.23 -17.50 -1.95
N SER A 273 10.29 -16.70 -0.89
CA SER A 273 9.91 -17.14 0.47
C SER A 273 8.47 -17.70 0.60
N PRO A 274 7.48 -17.34 -0.26
CA PRO A 274 6.17 -17.99 -0.26
C PRO A 274 6.11 -19.37 -0.93
N ALA A 275 7.20 -19.84 -1.56
CA ALA A 275 7.22 -21.09 -2.32
C ALA A 275 6.77 -22.28 -1.45
N ARG A 276 5.79 -23.02 -1.95
CA ARG A 276 5.30 -24.28 -1.36
C ARG A 276 5.44 -25.42 -2.37
N THR A 277 6.62 -25.52 -2.96
CA THR A 277 7.01 -26.52 -3.96
C THR A 277 7.97 -27.53 -3.33
N ALA A 278 8.23 -28.63 -4.04
CA ALA A 278 9.06 -29.72 -3.52
C ALA A 278 10.54 -29.31 -3.31
N ASP A 279 11.03 -28.34 -4.07
CA ASP A 279 12.40 -27.83 -4.02
C ASP A 279 12.52 -26.48 -3.30
N GLY A 280 11.39 -25.84 -2.96
CA GLY A 280 11.36 -24.52 -2.32
C GLY A 280 11.54 -23.35 -3.28
N PHE A 281 11.42 -23.57 -4.60
CA PHE A 281 11.51 -22.54 -5.63
C PHE A 281 10.16 -22.31 -6.31
N VAL A 282 9.94 -21.09 -6.80
CA VAL A 282 8.86 -20.80 -7.74
C VAL A 282 9.41 -20.98 -9.14
N HIS A 283 8.64 -21.63 -10.00
CA HIS A 283 8.89 -21.73 -11.43
C HIS A 283 7.83 -20.88 -12.12
N GLU A 284 8.24 -19.78 -12.70
CA GLU A 284 7.33 -18.78 -13.25
C GLU A 284 7.79 -18.28 -14.62
N LEU A 285 6.89 -17.55 -15.26
CA LEU A 285 7.21 -16.83 -16.48
C LEU A 285 8.04 -15.59 -16.13
N PRO A 286 8.98 -15.18 -17.00
CA PRO A 286 9.77 -13.99 -16.74
C PRO A 286 8.90 -12.72 -16.68
N GLY A 287 9.23 -11.81 -15.77
CA GLY A 287 8.48 -10.57 -15.57
C GLY A 287 8.71 -9.85 -14.25
N GLY A 288 8.03 -8.72 -14.07
CA GLY A 288 8.30 -7.80 -12.96
C GLY A 288 7.13 -6.88 -12.61
N SER A 289 7.28 -6.15 -11.50
CA SER A 289 6.28 -5.17 -11.02
C SER A 289 6.64 -3.71 -11.33
N ASN A 290 7.77 -3.45 -12.00
CA ASN A 290 8.30 -2.10 -12.26
C ASN A 290 7.91 -1.54 -13.63
N PHE A 291 6.68 -1.84 -14.08
CA PHE A 291 6.15 -1.33 -15.34
C PHE A 291 5.69 0.12 -15.20
N LYS A 292 6.63 1.07 -15.37
CA LYS A 292 6.30 2.49 -15.46
C LYS A 292 5.37 2.72 -16.66
N THR A 293 4.15 3.14 -16.36
CA THR A 293 3.19 3.61 -17.37
C THR A 293 3.78 4.80 -18.13
N GLY A 294 4.02 4.64 -19.44
CA GLY A 294 4.52 5.70 -20.32
C GLY A 294 5.72 5.33 -21.18
N ASN A 295 6.44 4.24 -20.85
CA ASN A 295 7.42 3.63 -21.75
C ASN A 295 6.71 2.73 -22.78
N ASP A 296 7.37 2.46 -23.90
CA ASP A 296 6.95 1.43 -24.86
C ASP A 296 6.82 0.09 -24.11
N GLN A 297 5.57 -0.36 -23.89
CA GLN A 297 5.24 -1.52 -23.08
C GLN A 297 5.90 -2.80 -23.62
N LEU A 298 6.08 -2.88 -24.95
CA LEU A 298 6.73 -4.01 -25.59
C LEU A 298 8.25 -3.97 -25.38
N GLN A 299 8.84 -2.77 -25.38
CA GLN A 299 10.26 -2.60 -25.03
C GLN A 299 10.52 -3.06 -23.61
N LEU A 300 9.64 -2.70 -22.66
CA LEU A 300 9.83 -3.13 -21.29
C LEU A 300 9.65 -4.65 -21.11
N ALA A 301 8.67 -5.26 -21.78
CA ALA A 301 8.54 -6.72 -21.80
C ALA A 301 9.80 -7.40 -22.37
N SER A 302 10.41 -6.81 -23.41
CA SER A 302 11.68 -7.28 -23.96
C SER A 302 12.85 -7.15 -22.98
N ASP A 303 12.94 -6.01 -22.29
CA ASP A 303 14.02 -5.74 -21.34
C ASP A 303 13.95 -6.69 -20.13
N GLU A 304 12.76 -6.93 -19.60
CA GLU A 304 12.50 -7.87 -18.49
C GLU A 304 12.83 -9.31 -18.88
N LEU A 305 12.42 -9.76 -20.09
CA LEU A 305 12.85 -11.06 -20.61
C LEU A 305 14.37 -11.16 -20.69
N HIS A 306 15.04 -10.10 -21.16
CA HIS A 306 16.49 -10.09 -21.30
C HIS A 306 17.21 -10.15 -19.95
N GLU A 307 16.72 -9.41 -18.96
CA GLU A 307 17.30 -9.33 -17.62
C GLU A 307 17.32 -10.70 -16.93
N GLU A 308 16.22 -11.44 -17.00
CA GLU A 308 16.07 -12.71 -16.29
C GLU A 308 16.53 -13.94 -17.08
N THR A 309 16.62 -13.83 -18.42
CA THR A 309 16.93 -14.99 -19.28
C THR A 309 18.12 -14.80 -20.21
N SER A 310 18.66 -13.58 -20.35
CA SER A 310 19.66 -13.20 -21.37
C SER A 310 19.23 -13.44 -22.82
N LEU A 311 17.95 -13.71 -23.08
CA LEU A 311 17.38 -13.72 -24.42
C LEU A 311 17.09 -12.28 -24.84
N LYS A 312 17.77 -11.83 -25.89
CA LYS A 312 17.56 -10.50 -26.45
C LYS A 312 16.73 -10.63 -27.72
N ILE A 313 15.50 -10.17 -27.66
CA ILE A 313 14.52 -10.26 -28.75
C ILE A 313 14.09 -8.85 -29.11
N ASP A 314 13.75 -8.60 -30.37
CA ASP A 314 13.20 -7.31 -30.78
C ASP A 314 11.80 -7.11 -30.16
N ALA A 315 11.60 -5.98 -29.48
CA ALA A 315 10.33 -5.56 -28.88
C ALA A 315 9.16 -5.62 -29.88
N ALA A 316 9.40 -5.34 -31.15
CA ALA A 316 8.38 -5.38 -32.20
C ALA A 316 7.76 -6.79 -32.42
N ARG A 317 8.42 -7.85 -31.95
CA ARG A 317 7.90 -9.23 -32.05
C ARG A 317 6.98 -9.61 -30.89
N PHE A 318 6.93 -8.81 -29.83
CA PHE A 318 6.08 -9.08 -28.68
C PHE A 318 4.62 -8.74 -28.99
N ARG A 319 3.71 -9.58 -28.52
CA ARG A 319 2.27 -9.37 -28.64
C ARG A 319 1.67 -9.23 -27.25
N TYR A 320 1.03 -8.10 -26.97
CA TYR A 320 0.15 -7.97 -25.81
C TYR A 320 -1.07 -8.89 -25.96
N LEU A 321 -1.38 -9.65 -24.92
CA LEU A 321 -2.52 -10.58 -24.91
C LEU A 321 -3.74 -9.99 -24.19
N ASP A 322 -3.60 -9.74 -22.88
CA ASP A 322 -4.70 -9.33 -22.00
C ASP A 322 -4.17 -8.87 -20.63
N SER A 323 -5.04 -8.29 -19.81
CA SER A 323 -4.78 -7.97 -18.40
C SER A 323 -5.86 -8.56 -17.50
N LYS A 324 -5.47 -9.43 -16.55
CA LYS A 324 -6.41 -10.11 -15.65
C LYS A 324 -5.90 -10.23 -14.22
N GLN A 325 -6.84 -10.27 -13.29
CA GLN A 325 -6.57 -10.54 -11.88
C GLN A 325 -6.07 -11.98 -11.69
N ILE A 326 -5.00 -12.15 -10.92
CA ILE A 326 -4.30 -13.44 -10.77
C ILE A 326 -5.03 -14.35 -9.77
N ALA A 327 -5.44 -13.80 -8.63
CA ALA A 327 -6.08 -14.54 -7.54
C ALA A 327 -7.24 -13.71 -6.95
N ALA A 328 -8.40 -13.74 -7.61
CA ALA A 328 -9.44 -12.73 -7.44
C ALA A 328 -10.01 -12.59 -6.01
N THR A 329 -10.05 -13.68 -5.23
CA THR A 329 -10.53 -13.69 -3.85
C THR A 329 -9.45 -13.38 -2.82
N TRP A 330 -8.20 -13.18 -3.25
CA TRP A 330 -7.06 -12.94 -2.37
C TRP A 330 -6.42 -11.57 -2.60
N SER A 331 -6.18 -11.21 -3.86
CA SER A 331 -5.51 -9.94 -4.17
C SER A 331 -6.08 -9.22 -5.37
N THR A 332 -6.06 -7.89 -5.31
CA THR A 332 -6.61 -6.98 -6.32
C THR A 332 -5.71 -6.72 -7.52
N HIS A 333 -4.45 -7.16 -7.48
CA HIS A 333 -3.48 -6.88 -8.55
C HIS A 333 -3.72 -7.73 -9.81
N PHE A 334 -3.31 -7.17 -10.94
CA PHE A 334 -3.46 -7.73 -12.27
C PHE A 334 -2.10 -8.16 -12.83
N ALA A 335 -2.13 -9.12 -13.75
CA ALA A 335 -1.03 -9.44 -14.64
C ALA A 335 -1.33 -8.95 -16.05
N ASN A 336 -0.44 -8.14 -16.60
CA ASN A 336 -0.40 -7.79 -18.02
C ASN A 336 0.44 -8.84 -18.75
N VAL A 337 -0.18 -9.59 -19.66
CA VAL A 337 0.47 -10.74 -20.31
C VAL A 337 0.92 -10.38 -21.71
N TYR A 338 2.19 -10.63 -22.00
CA TYR A 338 2.80 -10.51 -23.31
C TYR A 338 3.23 -11.89 -23.79
N ALA A 339 3.24 -12.11 -25.10
CA ALA A 339 3.68 -13.36 -25.69
C ALA A 339 4.73 -13.10 -26.77
N ILE A 340 5.70 -13.99 -26.87
CA ILE A 340 6.73 -13.96 -27.90
C ILE A 340 6.98 -15.37 -28.43
N ALA A 341 6.73 -15.55 -29.72
CA ALA A 341 7.10 -16.76 -30.44
C ALA A 341 8.60 -16.72 -30.76
N LEU A 342 9.35 -17.62 -30.13
CA LEU A 342 10.77 -17.80 -30.33
C LEU A 342 11.06 -18.57 -31.61
N GLU A 343 12.14 -18.18 -32.27
CA GLU A 343 12.75 -18.93 -33.35
C GLU A 343 13.47 -20.17 -32.81
N LYS A 344 13.83 -21.10 -33.71
CA LYS A 344 14.36 -22.40 -33.30
C LYS A 344 15.72 -22.28 -32.64
N ASP A 345 16.59 -21.40 -33.13
CA ASP A 345 17.88 -21.09 -32.54
C ASP A 345 17.76 -20.39 -31.19
N GLU A 346 16.77 -19.51 -31.01
CA GLU A 346 16.49 -18.81 -29.75
C GLU A 346 16.10 -19.77 -28.62
N ILE A 347 15.22 -20.75 -28.89
CA ILE A 347 14.85 -21.76 -27.89
C ILE A 347 16.02 -22.72 -27.59
N GLU A 348 16.85 -23.05 -28.58
CA GLU A 348 18.04 -23.86 -28.33
C GLU A 348 19.08 -23.10 -27.49
N LYS A 349 19.22 -21.79 -27.67
CA LYS A 349 20.01 -20.93 -26.78
C LYS A 349 19.47 -20.97 -25.34
N ALA A 350 18.16 -20.86 -25.15
CA ALA A 350 17.56 -20.96 -23.81
C ALA A 350 17.87 -22.30 -23.13
N LYS A 351 17.81 -23.42 -23.87
CA LYS A 351 18.20 -24.75 -23.37
C LYS A 351 19.68 -24.84 -22.99
N GLN A 352 20.56 -24.20 -23.76
CA GLN A 352 21.99 -24.14 -23.44
C GLN A 352 22.23 -23.39 -22.12
N LEU A 353 21.55 -22.25 -21.93
CA LEU A 353 21.62 -21.49 -20.67
C LEU A 353 21.09 -22.31 -19.48
N ALA A 354 19.95 -22.98 -19.66
CA ALA A 354 19.38 -23.87 -18.63
C ALA A 354 20.35 -24.99 -18.25
N LYS A 355 20.98 -25.65 -19.23
CA LYS A 355 21.96 -26.72 -19.00
C LYS A 355 23.23 -26.22 -18.33
N ALA A 356 23.65 -24.99 -18.62
CA ALA A 356 24.82 -24.37 -17.99
C ALA A 356 24.58 -24.04 -16.51
N GLY A 357 23.32 -24.00 -16.05
CA GLY A 357 22.97 -23.58 -14.69
C GLY A 357 23.39 -22.13 -14.39
N GLN A 358 23.50 -21.31 -15.44
CA GLN A 358 23.88 -19.91 -15.32
C GLN A 358 22.76 -19.14 -14.61
N THR A 359 23.16 -18.16 -13.81
CA THR A 359 22.25 -17.36 -12.99
C THR A 359 22.16 -15.94 -13.53
N PHE A 360 20.96 -15.39 -13.55
CA PHE A 360 20.67 -14.02 -13.98
C PHE A 360 19.92 -13.25 -12.88
N GLY A 361 19.41 -12.06 -13.19
CA GLY A 361 18.81 -11.13 -12.22
C GLY A 361 19.78 -10.09 -11.66
N VAL A 362 19.24 -9.16 -10.87
CA VAL A 362 19.98 -8.03 -10.28
C VAL A 362 20.56 -8.46 -8.93
N LYS A 363 21.88 -8.68 -8.90
CA LYS A 363 22.58 -9.14 -7.68
C LYS A 363 22.46 -8.16 -6.53
N GLU A 364 22.43 -6.87 -6.84
CA GLU A 364 22.26 -5.78 -5.88
C GLU A 364 20.91 -5.86 -5.16
N ASP A 365 19.89 -6.39 -5.82
CA ASP A 365 18.54 -6.58 -5.29
C ASP A 365 18.32 -8.00 -4.71
N THR A 366 19.41 -8.78 -4.56
CA THR A 366 19.42 -10.18 -4.09
C THR A 366 18.63 -11.16 -4.98
N GLU A 367 18.21 -10.71 -6.17
CA GLU A 367 17.46 -11.51 -7.12
C GLU A 367 18.38 -12.45 -7.88
N LYS A 368 17.95 -13.71 -8.01
CA LYS A 368 18.74 -14.77 -8.63
C LYS A 368 17.86 -15.77 -9.35
N THR A 369 17.79 -15.62 -10.66
CA THR A 369 16.96 -16.46 -11.54
C THR A 369 17.79 -17.50 -12.27
N TYR A 370 17.17 -18.64 -12.58
CA TYR A 370 17.73 -19.72 -13.38
C TYR A 370 16.80 -19.99 -14.57
N VAL A 371 17.34 -20.06 -15.78
CA VAL A 371 16.53 -20.38 -16.98
C VAL A 371 16.14 -21.85 -16.97
N GLU A 372 14.87 -22.13 -17.25
CA GLU A 372 14.35 -23.47 -17.47
C GLU A 372 13.57 -23.53 -18.79
N VAL A 373 13.56 -24.71 -19.44
CA VAL A 373 12.78 -24.95 -20.66
C VAL A 373 11.94 -26.20 -20.47
N CYS A 374 10.62 -26.06 -20.62
CA CYS A 374 9.67 -27.14 -20.39
C CYS A 374 8.74 -27.34 -21.59
N GLN A 375 8.36 -28.58 -21.88
CA GLN A 375 7.32 -28.86 -22.86
C GLN A 375 5.94 -28.53 -22.29
N LEU A 376 5.06 -27.96 -23.11
CA LEU A 376 3.71 -27.55 -22.72
C LEU A 376 2.92 -28.68 -22.06
N LYS A 377 3.00 -29.91 -22.59
CA LYS A 377 2.34 -31.09 -21.99
C LYS A 377 2.73 -31.40 -20.54
N ASN A 378 3.85 -30.85 -20.05
CA ASN A 378 4.34 -31.05 -18.69
C ASN A 378 4.23 -29.79 -17.82
N ILE A 379 3.69 -28.68 -18.33
CA ILE A 379 3.84 -27.35 -17.70
C ILE A 379 3.24 -27.28 -16.29
N GLY A 380 2.06 -27.87 -16.07
CA GLY A 380 1.38 -27.88 -14.77
C GLY A 380 2.10 -28.67 -13.66
N LYS A 381 3.22 -29.34 -13.97
CA LYS A 381 4.10 -29.93 -12.94
C LYS A 381 5.03 -28.91 -12.29
N TYR A 382 5.24 -27.77 -12.94
CA TYR A 382 6.26 -26.79 -12.56
C TYR A 382 5.63 -25.50 -12.03
N VAL A 383 4.64 -24.97 -12.75
CA VAL A 383 4.09 -23.65 -12.51
C VAL A 383 2.78 -23.71 -11.73
N ASP A 384 2.37 -22.59 -11.12
CA ASP A 384 1.05 -22.50 -10.49
C ASP A 384 -0.10 -22.35 -11.51
N TRP A 385 -1.33 -22.46 -11.03
CA TRP A 385 -2.54 -22.37 -11.86
C TRP A 385 -2.66 -21.06 -12.65
N SER A 386 -2.16 -19.95 -12.10
CA SER A 386 -2.24 -18.65 -12.76
C SER A 386 -1.28 -18.57 -13.93
N MET A 387 -0.04 -19.01 -13.73
CA MET A 387 0.99 -19.10 -14.76
C MET A 387 0.58 -20.10 -15.85
N GLU A 388 0.06 -21.27 -15.45
CA GLU A 388 -0.45 -22.27 -16.40
C GLU A 388 -1.52 -21.66 -17.30
N GLY A 389 -2.51 -20.97 -16.72
CA GLY A 389 -3.56 -20.29 -17.49
C GLY A 389 -3.03 -19.24 -18.48
N MET A 390 -2.03 -18.45 -18.09
CA MET A 390 -1.38 -17.47 -18.98
C MET A 390 -0.66 -18.14 -20.16
N ILE A 391 0.02 -19.26 -19.91
CA ILE A 391 0.73 -20.04 -20.94
C ILE A 391 -0.26 -20.62 -21.95
N TYR A 392 -1.34 -21.26 -21.48
CA TYR A 392 -2.39 -21.78 -22.36
C TYR A 392 -3.03 -20.67 -23.19
N ARG A 393 -3.26 -19.49 -22.58
CA ARG A 393 -3.80 -18.32 -23.29
C ARG A 393 -2.87 -17.85 -24.42
N ALA A 394 -1.56 -17.87 -24.24
CA ALA A 394 -0.61 -17.45 -25.27
C ALA A 394 -0.55 -18.41 -26.47
N ILE A 395 -0.71 -19.72 -26.23
CA ILE A 395 -0.50 -20.76 -27.24
C ILE A 395 -1.77 -21.07 -28.02
N PHE A 396 -2.92 -21.11 -27.32
CA PHE A 396 -4.21 -21.50 -27.89
C PHE A 396 -5.17 -20.32 -28.08
N GLY A 397 -4.86 -19.15 -27.54
CA GLY A 397 -5.65 -17.91 -27.67
C GLY A 397 -5.16 -17.00 -28.79
#